data_AF-A0AAI9SVS4-F1
#
_entry.id   AF-A0AAI9SVS4-F1
#
_cell.length_a   1.000
_cell.length_b   1.000
_cell.length_c   1.000
_cell.angle_alpha   90.00
_cell.angle_beta   90.00
_cell.angle_gamma   90.00
#
_symmetry.space_group_name_H-M   'P 1'
#
loop_
_entity.id
_entity.type
_entity.pdbx_description
1 polymer ?
#
loop_
_entity_poly.entity_id
_entity_poly.type
_entity_poly.pdbx_seq_one_letter_code
_entity_poly.pdbx_strand_id
1 'polypeptide(L)'
;MSGESRRASYISLKEVKRHDKPTDLWIILYNKVYDVTDFTKEHIGGIEVLHDCGGADATEAFEDVGHSDFAVDLLQPFFVADVMPSECRSYRSTLFMEEQKGLIKEKNRSNDKSLLSNFVRVFNFRFNEWISIFWLACLAIGSFVLLIIIQGLK
;
A
#
# COMPACT_ATOMS: atom_id res chain seq x y z
N MET A 1 13.02 18.91 23.53
CA MET A 1 13.29 18.84 22.08
C MET A 1 11.95 18.63 21.42
N SER A 2 11.43 19.69 20.81
CA SER A 2 10.05 19.83 20.34
C SER A 2 9.75 18.85 19.21
N GLY A 3 8.75 18.00 19.43
CA GLY A 3 8.09 17.26 18.38
C GLY A 3 7.19 18.19 17.59
N GLU A 4 7.72 18.77 16.51
CA GLU A 4 6.91 19.49 15.54
C GLU A 4 6.16 18.46 14.68
N SER A 5 4.83 18.54 14.71
CA SER A 5 3.90 17.78 13.89
C SER A 5 4.21 18.00 12.40
N ARG A 6 4.77 16.98 11.73
CA ARG A 6 5.09 17.00 10.29
C ARG A 6 3.82 17.04 9.45
N ARG A 7 3.25 18.23 9.24
CA ARG A 7 2.37 18.48 8.08
C ARG A 7 3.23 18.22 6.83
N ALA A 8 2.73 17.43 5.89
CA ALA A 8 3.37 17.23 4.59
C ALA A 8 3.59 18.61 3.95
N SER A 9 4.82 19.10 4.07
CA SER A 9 5.24 20.40 3.60
C SER A 9 5.81 20.15 2.22
N TYR A 10 5.22 20.76 1.20
CA TYR A 10 5.73 20.63 -0.16
C TYR A 10 6.84 21.65 -0.38
N ILE A 11 7.95 21.22 -0.98
CA ILE A 11 9.10 22.07 -1.29
C ILE A 11 9.29 22.13 -2.81
N SER A 12 9.60 23.32 -3.31
CA SER A 12 9.92 23.53 -4.73
C SER A 12 11.37 23.14 -5.03
N LEU A 13 11.65 22.72 -6.27
CA LEU A 13 13.02 22.38 -6.70
C LEU A 13 13.99 23.56 -6.55
N LYS A 14 13.48 24.79 -6.69
CA LYS A 14 14.27 26.01 -6.49
C LYS A 14 14.73 26.18 -5.05
N GLU A 15 13.90 25.78 -4.10
CA GLU A 15 14.25 25.84 -2.70
C GLU A 15 15.32 24.79 -2.39
N VAL A 16 15.14 23.54 -2.83
CA VAL A 16 16.13 22.48 -2.63
C VAL A 16 17.50 22.86 -3.18
N LYS A 17 17.56 23.50 -4.35
CA LYS A 17 18.80 24.01 -4.95
C LYS A 17 19.59 25.00 -4.09
N ARG A 18 18.96 25.65 -3.11
CA ARG A 18 19.67 26.55 -2.18
C ARG A 18 20.44 25.80 -1.09
N HIS A 19 20.18 24.51 -0.93
CA HIS A 19 20.77 23.62 0.09
C HIS A 19 21.83 22.73 -0.56
N ASP A 20 22.88 23.37 -1.09
CA ASP A 20 24.02 22.76 -1.80
C ASP A 20 25.32 22.74 -0.97
N LYS A 21 25.25 23.14 0.30
CA LYS A 21 26.45 23.35 1.12
C LYS A 21 26.77 22.13 1.97
N PRO A 22 28.05 21.88 2.31
CA PRO A 22 28.43 20.77 3.21
C PRO A 22 27.77 20.83 4.60
N THR A 23 27.36 22.02 5.04
CA THR A 23 26.70 22.25 6.33
C THR A 23 25.17 22.30 6.23
N ASP A 24 24.62 22.24 5.02
CA ASP A 24 23.20 22.36 4.69
C ASP A 24 22.97 21.72 3.32
N LEU A 25 22.90 20.38 3.33
CA LEU A 25 22.95 19.54 2.14
C LEU A 25 21.65 18.74 2.01
N TRP A 26 20.82 19.12 1.04
CA TRP A 26 19.59 18.40 0.75
C TRP A 26 19.69 17.66 -0.57
N ILE A 27 19.07 16.49 -0.62
CA ILE A 27 18.97 15.70 -1.84
C ILE A 27 17.53 15.30 -2.08
N ILE A 28 17.19 15.09 -3.34
CA ILE A 28 15.89 14.54 -3.74
C ILE A 28 16.08 13.09 -4.15
N LEU A 29 15.30 12.19 -3.54
CA LEU A 29 15.19 10.79 -3.96
C LEU A 29 13.72 10.45 -4.11
N TYR A 30 13.31 9.96 -5.28
CA TYR A 30 11.93 9.54 -5.55
C TYR A 30 10.88 10.63 -5.23
N ASN A 31 11.14 11.88 -5.63
CA ASN A 31 10.31 13.07 -5.30
C ASN A 31 10.18 13.39 -3.81
N LYS A 32 11.07 12.86 -2.97
CA LYS A 32 11.15 13.15 -1.54
C LYS A 32 12.44 13.89 -1.23
N VAL A 33 12.35 14.91 -0.39
CA VAL A 33 13.48 15.75 0.02
C VAL A 33 14.00 15.25 1.36
N TYR A 34 15.30 14.97 1.40
CA TYR A 34 16.01 14.50 2.58
C TYR A 34 17.16 15.44 2.93
N ASP A 35 17.30 15.73 4.21
CA ASP A 35 18.44 16.49 4.75
C ASP A 35 19.55 15.52 5.13
N VAL A 36 20.56 15.40 4.27
CA VAL A 36 21.67 14.47 4.45
C VAL A 36 22.88 15.11 5.11
N THR A 37 22.75 16.33 5.65
CA THR A 37 23.86 17.06 6.28
C THR A 37 24.57 16.22 7.33
N ASP A 38 23.83 15.61 8.25
CA ASP A 38 24.38 14.74 9.30
C ASP A 38 24.79 13.36 8.77
N PHE A 39 24.15 12.91 7.68
CA PHE A 39 24.39 11.60 7.06
C PHE A 39 25.70 11.55 6.25
N THR A 40 26.27 12.71 5.89
CA THR A 40 27.51 12.80 5.09
C THR A 40 28.68 11.96 5.60
N LYS A 41 28.80 11.77 6.92
CA LYS A 41 29.89 10.98 7.54
C LYS A 41 29.61 9.48 7.62
N GLU A 42 28.34 9.10 7.58
CA GLU A 42 27.90 7.70 7.67
C GLU A 42 27.80 7.06 6.28
N HIS A 43 27.86 7.87 5.21
CA HIS A 43 27.77 7.41 3.84
C HIS A 43 29.01 6.61 3.40
N ILE A 44 28.83 5.30 3.22
CA ILE A 44 29.88 4.34 2.81
C ILE A 44 30.43 4.65 1.40
N GLY A 45 29.65 5.34 0.55
CA GLY A 45 30.07 5.76 -0.80
C GLY A 45 30.92 7.03 -0.84
N GLY A 46 31.23 7.64 0.31
CA GLY A 46 32.02 8.86 0.41
C GLY A 46 31.18 10.14 0.33
N ILE A 47 31.73 11.24 0.82
CA ILE A 47 31.03 12.53 0.91
C ILE A 47 30.96 13.27 -0.43
N GLU A 48 31.92 13.03 -1.33
CA GLU A 48 32.04 13.77 -2.59
C GLU A 48 30.81 13.59 -3.49
N VAL A 49 30.30 12.36 -3.59
CA VAL A 49 29.11 12.06 -4.40
C VAL A 49 27.84 12.72 -3.84
N LEU A 50 27.74 12.87 -2.51
CA LEU A 50 26.61 13.58 -1.90
C LEU A 50 26.70 15.08 -2.16
N HIS A 51 27.91 15.64 -2.16
CA HIS A 51 28.13 17.05 -2.47
C HIS A 51 27.83 17.37 -3.94
N ASP A 52 28.22 16.48 -4.87
CA ASP A 52 27.92 16.63 -6.30
C ASP A 52 26.42 16.56 -6.60
N CYS A 53 25.67 15.76 -5.83
CA CYS A 53 24.22 15.66 -5.92
C CYS A 53 23.48 16.66 -5.01
N GLY A 54 24.21 17.51 -4.28
CA GLY A 54 23.67 18.50 -3.36
C GLY A 54 22.73 19.48 -4.05
N GLY A 55 21.57 19.72 -3.45
CA GLY A 55 20.55 20.62 -3.98
C GLY A 55 19.88 20.12 -5.27
N ALA A 56 20.06 18.86 -5.64
CA ALA A 56 19.56 18.27 -6.88
C ALA A 56 18.85 16.93 -6.66
N ASP A 57 18.31 16.40 -7.75
CA ASP A 57 17.72 15.06 -7.80
C ASP A 57 18.81 14.00 -7.99
N ALA A 58 19.02 13.21 -6.95
CA ALA A 58 20.02 12.17 -6.87
C ALA A 58 19.45 10.77 -7.24
N THR A 59 18.18 10.68 -7.63
CA THR A 59 17.51 9.39 -7.86
C THR A 59 18.20 8.57 -8.95
N GLU A 60 18.64 9.20 -10.03
CA GLU A 60 19.35 8.53 -11.13
C GLU A 60 20.69 7.96 -10.66
N ALA A 61 21.50 8.77 -9.96
CA ALA A 61 22.77 8.33 -9.39
C ALA A 61 22.59 7.21 -8.34
N PHE A 62 21.52 7.28 -7.54
CA PHE A 62 21.20 6.26 -6.54
C PHE A 62 20.86 4.91 -7.19
N GLU A 63 20.06 4.93 -8.26
CA GLU A 63 19.69 3.74 -9.03
C GLU A 63 20.86 3.15 -9.83
N ASP A 64 21.70 4.00 -10.42
CA ASP A 64 22.85 3.58 -11.22
C ASP A 64 23.90 2.84 -10.38
N VAL A 65 24.07 3.24 -9.11
CA VAL A 65 24.94 2.54 -8.16
C VAL A 65 24.30 1.23 -7.67
N GLY A 66 22.98 1.10 -7.73
CA GLY A 66 22.26 -0.11 -7.32
C GLY A 66 22.10 -0.24 -5.81
N HIS A 67 21.81 0.86 -5.11
CA HIS A 67 21.48 0.82 -3.69
C HIS A 67 20.21 -0.02 -3.45
N SER A 68 20.19 -0.76 -2.35
CA SER A 68 19.02 -1.53 -1.93
C SER A 68 17.95 -0.63 -1.31
N ASP A 69 16.70 -1.10 -1.26
CA ASP A 69 15.58 -0.37 -0.62
C ASP A 69 15.90 0.00 0.85
N PHE A 70 16.71 -0.82 1.52
CA PHE A 70 17.16 -0.55 2.89
C PHE A 70 17.96 0.75 3.02
N ALA A 71 18.71 1.16 1.99
CA ALA A 71 19.42 2.44 2.01
C ALA A 71 18.45 3.63 2.00
N VAL A 72 17.28 3.49 1.36
CA VAL A 72 16.21 4.50 1.42
C VAL A 72 15.56 4.51 2.81
N ASP A 73 15.43 3.35 3.46
CA ASP A 73 14.90 3.24 4.82
C ASP A 73 15.79 3.95 5.84
N LEU A 74 17.11 3.93 5.66
CA LEU A 74 18.06 4.68 6.50
C LEU A 74 17.89 6.21 6.39
N LEU A 75 17.32 6.70 5.28
CA LEU A 75 17.07 8.13 5.06
C LEU A 75 15.73 8.61 5.63
N GLN A 76 14.84 7.71 6.04
CA GLN A 76 13.54 8.06 6.65
C GLN A 76 13.61 9.06 7.82
N PRO A 77 14.53 8.95 8.80
CA PRO A 77 14.63 9.93 9.89
C PRO A 77 14.98 11.34 9.40
N PHE A 78 15.68 11.43 8.26
CA PHE A 78 16.15 12.67 7.62
C PHE A 78 15.13 13.27 6.64
N PHE A 79 13.92 12.70 6.55
CA PHE A 79 12.87 13.22 5.68
C PHE A 79 12.41 14.61 6.12
N VAL A 80 12.43 15.55 5.17
CA VAL A 80 11.98 16.93 5.35
C VAL A 80 10.58 17.11 4.78
N ALA A 81 10.41 16.76 3.51
CA ALA A 81 9.28 17.22 2.69
C ALA A 81 9.12 16.39 1.41
N ASP A 82 7.94 16.49 0.78
CA ASP A 82 7.74 16.02 -0.58
C ASP A 82 7.98 17.16 -1.59
N VAL A 83 8.42 16.83 -2.80
CA VAL A 83 8.52 17.80 -3.89
C VAL A 83 7.13 18.25 -4.31
N MET A 84 6.99 19.51 -4.75
CA MET A 84 5.74 20.01 -5.29
C MET A 84 5.18 19.10 -6.40
N PRO A 85 3.89 18.74 -6.38
CA PRO A 85 3.29 17.83 -7.39
C PRO A 85 3.47 18.31 -8.83
N SER A 86 3.52 19.62 -9.07
CA SER A 86 3.76 20.21 -10.38
C SER A 86 5.19 20.06 -10.90
N GLU A 87 6.14 19.80 -10.01
CA GLU A 87 7.56 19.64 -10.32
C GLU A 87 8.05 18.19 -10.11
N CYS A 88 7.16 17.28 -9.69
CA CYS A 88 7.48 15.86 -9.52
C CYS A 88 7.91 15.22 -10.84
N ARG A 89 8.99 14.44 -10.80
CA ARG A 89 9.46 13.62 -11.90
C ARG A 89 8.81 12.24 -11.86
N SER A 90 8.55 11.69 -13.04
CA SER A 90 8.14 10.30 -13.16
C SER A 90 9.37 9.42 -13.29
N TYR A 91 9.62 8.56 -12.30
CA TYR A 91 10.76 7.65 -12.31
C TYR A 91 10.35 6.30 -12.87
N ARG A 92 11.20 5.72 -13.71
CA ARG A 92 10.93 4.44 -14.39
C ARG A 92 10.67 3.31 -13.39
N SER A 93 11.44 3.26 -12.31
CA SER A 93 11.27 2.32 -11.18
C SER A 93 9.90 2.43 -10.52
N THR A 94 9.44 3.65 -10.24
CA THR A 94 8.13 3.89 -9.63
C THR A 94 6.99 3.47 -10.55
N LEU A 95 7.10 3.73 -11.85
CA LEU A 95 6.13 3.29 -12.86
C LEU A 95 6.01 1.76 -12.92
N PHE A 96 7.16 1.06 -12.92
CA PHE A 96 7.16 -0.41 -12.90
C PHE A 96 6.52 -0.98 -11.63
N MET A 97 6.81 -0.40 -10.47
CA MET A 97 6.19 -0.85 -9.21
C MET A 97 4.68 -0.61 -9.20
N GLU A 98 4.20 0.52 -9.73
CA GLU A 98 2.78 0.85 -9.80
C GLU A 98 2.03 -0.07 -10.77
N GLU A 99 2.65 -0.42 -11.90
CA GLU A 99 2.14 -1.43 -12.83
C GLU A 99 1.99 -2.80 -12.16
N GLN A 100 3.03 -3.28 -11.46
CA GLN A 100 2.98 -4.56 -10.75
C GLN A 100 1.94 -4.56 -9.62
N LYS A 101 1.81 -3.46 -8.86
CA LYS A 101 0.76 -3.31 -7.84
C LYS A 101 -0.64 -3.36 -8.45
N GLY A 102 -0.84 -2.73 -9.61
CA GLY A 102 -2.08 -2.79 -10.37
C GLY A 102 -2.45 -4.23 -10.75
N LEU A 103 -1.49 -4.98 -11.29
CA LEU A 103 -1.66 -6.39 -11.67
C LEU A 103 -1.96 -7.29 -10.46
N ILE A 104 -1.27 -7.11 -9.33
CA ILE A 104 -1.51 -7.87 -8.10
C ILE A 104 -2.90 -7.56 -7.55
N LYS A 105 -3.33 -6.29 -7.54
CA LYS A 105 -4.65 -5.87 -7.10
C LYS A 105 -5.76 -6.46 -7.97
N GLU A 106 -5.57 -6.45 -9.29
CA GLU A 106 -6.51 -7.05 -10.23
C GLU A 106 -6.59 -8.57 -10.06
N LYS A 107 -5.45 -9.26 -9.94
CA LYS A 107 -5.38 -10.70 -9.69
C LYS A 107 -6.04 -11.11 -8.37
N ASN A 108 -5.84 -10.32 -7.31
CA ASN A 108 -6.50 -10.56 -6.02
C ASN A 108 -8.01 -10.36 -6.13
N ARG A 109 -8.46 -9.33 -6.85
CA ARG A 109 -9.89 -9.08 -7.13
C ARG A 109 -10.51 -10.19 -7.98
N SER A 110 -9.79 -10.74 -8.95
CA SER A 110 -10.26 -11.87 -9.76
C SER A 110 -10.32 -13.17 -8.95
N ASN A 111 -9.33 -13.41 -8.09
CA ASN A 111 -9.33 -14.55 -7.17
C ASN A 111 -10.50 -14.48 -6.19
N ASP A 112 -10.75 -13.33 -5.56
CA ASP A 112 -11.87 -13.15 -4.63
C ASP A 112 -13.24 -13.36 -5.31
N LYS A 113 -13.42 -12.81 -6.52
CA LYS A 113 -14.61 -13.08 -7.35
C LYS A 113 -14.75 -14.57 -7.70
N SER A 114 -13.66 -15.26 -8.00
CA SER A 114 -13.66 -16.70 -8.30
C SER A 114 -14.09 -17.50 -7.06
N LEU A 115 -13.52 -17.20 -5.88
CA LEU A 115 -13.88 -17.83 -4.61
C LEU A 115 -15.36 -17.65 -4.29
N LEU A 116 -15.89 -16.43 -4.42
CA LEU A 116 -17.31 -16.16 -4.22
C LEU A 116 -18.19 -16.86 -5.26
N SER A 117 -17.77 -16.90 -6.53
CA SER A 117 -18.54 -17.60 -7.57
C SER A 117 -18.61 -19.11 -7.31
N ASN A 118 -17.51 -19.72 -6.87
CA ASN A 118 -17.46 -21.13 -6.50
C ASN A 118 -18.28 -21.39 -5.23
N PHE A 119 -18.17 -20.51 -4.23
CA PHE A 119 -18.96 -20.60 -3.00
C PHE A 119 -20.47 -20.49 -3.27
N VAL A 120 -20.92 -19.49 -4.04
CA VAL A 120 -22.33 -19.31 -4.41
C VAL A 120 -22.86 -20.51 -5.17
N ARG A 121 -22.07 -21.10 -6.08
CA ARG A 121 -22.45 -22.33 -6.79
C ARG A 121 -22.60 -23.53 -5.85
N VAL A 122 -21.64 -23.74 -4.94
CA VAL A 122 -21.68 -24.85 -3.96
C VAL A 122 -22.82 -24.66 -2.95
N PHE A 123 -23.02 -23.42 -2.50
CA PHE A 123 -24.06 -23.08 -1.54
C PHE A 123 -25.47 -23.23 -2.16
N ASN A 124 -25.72 -22.65 -3.34
CA ASN A 124 -27.01 -22.80 -4.03
C ASN A 124 -27.31 -24.27 -4.41
N PHE A 125 -26.29 -25.08 -4.70
CA PHE A 125 -26.50 -26.51 -5.03
C PHE A 125 -27.03 -27.32 -3.84
N ARG A 126 -26.58 -27.03 -2.60
CA ARG A 126 -27.04 -27.75 -1.39
C ARG A 126 -28.29 -27.16 -0.75
N PHE A 127 -28.49 -25.85 -0.86
CA PHE A 127 -29.59 -25.16 -0.18
C PHE A 127 -30.97 -25.54 -0.74
N ASN A 128 -31.06 -25.75 -2.06
CA ASN A 128 -32.34 -26.10 -2.71
C ASN A 128 -32.87 -27.50 -2.33
N GLU A 129 -31.98 -28.46 -2.08
CA GLU A 129 -32.36 -29.80 -1.62
C GLU A 129 -32.79 -29.80 -0.13
N TRP A 130 -32.14 -28.97 0.70
CA TRP A 130 -32.40 -28.90 2.14
C TRP A 130 -33.68 -28.14 2.48
N ILE A 131 -34.03 -27.11 1.71
CA ILE A 131 -35.29 -26.38 1.91
C ILE A 131 -36.48 -27.35 1.75
N SER A 132 -36.47 -28.21 0.74
CA SER A 132 -37.55 -29.19 0.52
C SER A 132 -37.69 -30.17 1.69
N ILE A 133 -36.57 -30.70 2.19
CA ILE A 133 -36.56 -31.62 3.34
C ILE A 133 -37.08 -30.92 4.60
N PHE A 134 -36.66 -29.68 4.85
CA PHE A 134 -37.10 -28.92 6.02
C PHE A 134 -38.60 -28.57 5.94
N TRP A 135 -39.09 -28.21 4.75
CA TRP A 135 -40.51 -27.92 4.50
C TRP A 135 -41.40 -29.16 4.69
N LEU A 136 -40.97 -30.31 4.16
CA LEU A 136 -41.67 -31.58 4.31
C LEU A 136 -41.67 -32.07 5.76
N ALA A 137 -40.56 -31.90 6.49
CA ALA A 137 -40.48 -32.24 7.92
C ALA A 137 -41.43 -31.36 8.75
N CYS A 138 -41.45 -30.04 8.53
CA CYS A 138 -42.39 -29.14 9.20
C CYS A 138 -43.85 -29.50 8.91
N LEU A 139 -44.19 -29.85 7.66
CA LEU A 139 -45.54 -30.26 7.28
C LEU A 139 -45.97 -31.58 7.94
N ALA A 140 -45.06 -32.57 8.03
CA ALA A 140 -45.35 -33.85 8.69
C ALA A 140 -45.56 -33.69 10.21
N ILE A 141 -44.71 -32.89 10.87
CA ILE A 141 -44.82 -32.59 12.30
C ILE A 141 -46.14 -31.86 12.59
N GLY A 142 -46.49 -30.86 11.78
CA GLY A 142 -47.75 -30.13 11.92
C GLY A 142 -48.99 -31.04 11.77
N SER A 143 -48.96 -31.96 10.82
CA SER A 143 -50.05 -32.94 10.63
C SER A 143 -50.20 -33.90 11.82
N PHE A 144 -49.08 -34.39 12.38
CA PHE A 144 -49.10 -35.29 13.53
C PHE A 144 -49.68 -34.63 14.80
N VAL A 145 -49.31 -33.37 15.06
CA VAL A 145 -49.88 -32.59 16.17
C VAL A 145 -51.39 -32.41 15.99
N LEU A 146 -51.86 -32.15 14.77
CA LEU A 146 -53.29 -32.02 14.48
C LEU A 146 -54.05 -33.33 14.73
N LEU A 147 -53.47 -34.48 14.38
CA LEU A 147 -54.08 -35.78 14.64
C LEU A 147 -54.20 -36.09 16.14
N ILE A 148 -53.19 -35.76 16.95
CA ILE A 148 -53.26 -35.92 18.41
C ILE A 148 -54.40 -35.08 18.99
N ILE A 149 -54.55 -33.83 18.53
CA ILE A 149 -55.63 -32.94 18.99
C ILE A 149 -57.01 -33.53 18.65
N ILE A 150 -57.19 -34.07 17.44
CA ILE A 150 -58.48 -34.65 17.01
C ILE A 150 -58.80 -35.94 17.80
N GLN A 151 -57.81 -36.79 18.09
CA GLN A 151 -58.04 -38.03 18.85
C GLN A 151 -58.28 -37.79 20.35
N GLY A 152 -57.75 -36.71 20.94
CA GLY A 152 -57.99 -36.34 22.34
C GLY A 152 -59.35 -35.68 22.59
N LEU A 153 -60.13 -35.39 21.54
CA LEU A 153 -61.46 -34.77 21.61
C LEU A 153 -62.62 -35.78 21.63
N LYS A 154 -62.33 -37.07 21.85
CA LYS A 154 -63.30 -38.17 21.84
C LYS A 154 -63.52 -38.80 23.20
#